data_AF-A0A0U0S090-F1
#
_entry.id   AF-A0A0U0S090-F1
#
_cell.length_a   1.000
_cell.length_b   1.000
_cell.length_c   1.000
_cell.angle_alpha   90.00
_cell.angle_beta   90.00
_cell.angle_gamma   90.00
#
_symmetry.space_group_name_H-M   'P 1'
#
loop_
_entity.id
_entity.type
_entity.pdbx_description
1 polymer ?
#
loop_
_entity_poly.entity_id
_entity_poly.type
_entity_poly.pdbx_seq_one_letter_code
_entity_poly.pdbx_strand_id
1 'polypeptide(L)'
;MDAARCLSEEQIGVTVVDPQWVWPISPALTELAGRHRITVCVEDAIADVGIGAHLSHHIGRTHPRTRTYTLGLPPAYIPHASRDHILSSHGLTGPAIRIRCKSLLNALHEVPGPEDHPDSGDSY
;
A
#
# COMPACT_ATOMS: atom_id res chain seq x y z
N MET A 1 6.67 -4.01 12.29
CA MET A 1 6.29 -5.42 12.51
C MET A 1 4.90 -5.57 13.13
N ASP A 2 4.50 -4.72 14.09
CA ASP A 2 3.22 -4.82 14.80
C ASP A 2 1.98 -4.94 13.91
N ALA A 3 1.90 -4.13 12.84
CA ALA A 3 0.78 -4.19 11.91
C ALA A 3 0.62 -5.58 11.27
N ALA A 4 1.73 -6.18 10.84
CA ALA A 4 1.74 -7.50 10.21
C ALA A 4 1.32 -8.59 11.18
N ARG A 5 1.83 -8.54 12.43
CA ARG A 5 1.41 -9.49 13.48
C ARG A 5 -0.10 -9.45 13.69
N CYS A 6 -0.68 -8.26 13.86
CA CYS A 6 -2.13 -8.12 14.06
C CYS A 6 -2.93 -8.57 12.83
N LEU A 7 -2.45 -8.30 11.61
CA LEU A 7 -3.12 -8.76 10.39
C LEU A 7 -3.07 -10.30 10.28
N SER A 8 -1.96 -10.92 10.65
CA SER A 8 -1.83 -12.38 10.65
C SER A 8 -2.72 -13.07 11.69
N GLU A 9 -2.92 -12.46 12.86
CA GLU A 9 -3.88 -12.92 13.88
C GLU A 9 -5.33 -12.95 13.34
N GLU A 10 -5.63 -12.11 12.34
CA GLU A 10 -6.91 -12.08 11.63
C GLU A 10 -6.90 -12.91 10.34
N GLN A 11 -5.94 -13.82 10.18
CA GLN A 11 -5.79 -14.71 9.02
C GLN A 11 -5.56 -13.99 7.67
N ILE A 12 -5.05 -12.76 7.72
CA ILE A 12 -4.63 -12.02 6.52
C ILE A 12 -3.16 -12.35 6.25
N GLY A 13 -2.88 -12.91 5.08
CA GLY A 13 -1.51 -13.15 4.62
C GLY A 13 -0.76 -11.83 4.39
N VAL A 14 0.34 -11.63 5.10
CA VAL A 14 1.16 -10.41 5.02
C VAL A 14 2.63 -10.79 4.87
N THR A 15 3.30 -10.14 3.92
CA THR A 15 4.75 -10.17 3.78
C THR A 15 5.28 -8.78 4.14
N VAL A 16 6.25 -8.70 5.05
CA VAL A 16 6.97 -7.44 5.37
C VAL A 16 8.36 -7.54 4.79
N VAL A 17 8.76 -6.51 4.06
CA VAL A 17 10.07 -6.43 3.42
C VAL A 17 10.73 -5.14 3.85
N ASP A 18 11.97 -5.26 4.34
CA ASP A 18 12.92 -4.15 4.40
C ASP A 18 13.97 -4.40 3.31
N PRO A 19 13.97 -3.62 2.21
CA PRO A 19 14.90 -3.84 1.12
C PRO A 19 16.34 -3.42 1.46
N GLN A 20 16.57 -2.74 2.60
CA GLN A 20 17.83 -2.10 3.04
C GLN A 20 18.36 -1.01 2.09
N TRP A 21 18.40 -1.29 0.79
CA TRP A 21 18.79 -0.40 -0.28
C TRP A 21 17.67 -0.30 -1.32
N VAL A 22 17.04 0.88 -1.41
CA VAL A 22 15.82 1.10 -2.20
C VAL A 22 16.08 1.58 -3.62
N TRP A 23 17.29 2.08 -3.91
CA TRP A 23 17.62 2.67 -5.21
C TRP A 23 18.95 2.18 -5.79
N PRO A 24 18.98 1.66 -7.03
CA PRO A 24 17.85 1.44 -7.94
C PRO A 24 16.87 0.38 -7.40
N ILE A 25 15.60 0.46 -7.81
CA ILE A 25 14.58 -0.50 -7.38
C ILE A 25 14.94 -1.90 -7.90
N SER A 26 15.11 -2.85 -6.98
CA SER A 26 15.38 -4.24 -7.32
C SER A 26 14.18 -4.87 -8.05
N PRO A 27 14.38 -5.53 -9.22
CA PRO A 27 13.32 -6.26 -9.90
C PRO A 27 12.65 -7.32 -9.01
N ALA A 28 13.41 -7.96 -8.13
CA ALA A 28 12.89 -8.95 -7.18
C ALA A 28 11.90 -8.34 -6.18
N LEU A 29 12.10 -7.08 -5.78
CA LEU A 29 11.15 -6.36 -4.93
C LEU A 29 9.84 -6.12 -5.67
N THR A 30 9.90 -5.71 -6.94
CA THR A 30 8.73 -5.51 -7.78
C THR A 30 7.98 -6.82 -8.03
N GLU A 31 8.69 -7.92 -8.29
CA GLU A 31 8.10 -9.25 -8.46
C GLU A 31 7.39 -9.72 -7.18
N LEU A 32 8.04 -9.60 -6.03
CA LEU A 32 7.47 -9.96 -4.73
C LEU A 32 6.21 -9.14 -4.43
N ALA A 33 6.27 -7.83 -4.66
CA ALA A 33 5.12 -6.94 -4.49
C ALA A 33 3.95 -7.33 -5.41
N GLY A 34 4.25 -7.69 -6.67
CA GLY A 34 3.29 -8.14 -7.67
C GLY A 34 2.49 -9.40 -7.31
N ARG A 35 2.99 -10.22 -6.37
CA ARG A 35 2.28 -11.43 -5.89
C ARG A 35 1.12 -11.14 -4.95
N HIS A 36 0.96 -9.88 -4.51
CA HIS A 36 -0.06 -9.48 -3.56
C HIS A 36 -1.16 -8.65 -4.24
N ARG A 37 -2.38 -8.71 -3.66
CA ARG A 37 -3.52 -7.89 -4.12
C ARG A 37 -3.28 -6.40 -3.89
N ILE A 38 -2.71 -6.08 -2.72
CA ILE A 38 -2.23 -4.75 -2.38
C ILE A 38 -0.76 -4.80 -1.99
N THR A 39 -0.03 -3.74 -2.33
CA THR A 39 1.29 -3.42 -1.78
C THR A 39 1.18 -2.07 -1.08
N VAL A 40 1.64 -2.00 0.17
CA VAL A 40 1.65 -0.77 0.95
C VAL A 40 3.09 -0.42 1.29
N CYS A 41 3.57 0.70 0.77
CA CYS A 41 4.85 1.28 1.18
C CYS A 41 4.62 2.21 2.37
N VAL A 42 5.44 2.11 3.41
CA VAL A 42 5.33 2.94 4.62
C VAL A 42 6.65 3.67 4.81
N GLU A 43 6.60 5.00 4.84
CA GLU A 43 7.79 5.84 4.87
C GLU A 43 7.67 6.96 5.90
N ASP A 44 8.80 7.31 6.51
CA ASP A 44 8.96 8.55 7.27
C ASP A 44 9.45 9.67 6.34
N ALA A 45 8.74 9.83 5.23
CA ALA A 45 9.02 10.76 4.14
C ALA A 45 7.70 11.17 3.47
N ILE A 46 7.76 12.13 2.54
CA ILE A 46 6.57 12.60 1.82
C ILE A 46 6.01 11.48 0.95
N ALA A 47 4.73 11.12 1.17
CA ALA A 47 4.10 9.96 0.53
C ALA A 47 4.07 10.05 -1.02
N ASP A 48 3.83 11.25 -1.55
CA ASP A 48 3.52 11.45 -2.98
C ASP A 48 4.76 11.49 -3.88
N VAL A 49 5.94 11.73 -3.30
CA VAL A 49 7.21 11.89 -4.04
C VAL A 49 8.31 10.95 -3.55
N GLY A 50 8.00 10.10 -2.57
CA GLY A 50 8.94 9.15 -1.96
C GLY A 50 9.15 7.87 -2.78
N ILE A 51 9.82 6.90 -2.16
CA ILE A 51 10.15 5.62 -2.81
C ILE A 51 8.88 4.85 -3.18
N GLY A 52 7.82 4.96 -2.40
CA GLY A 52 6.52 4.34 -2.66
C GLY A 52 5.90 4.80 -3.98
N ALA A 53 6.05 6.07 -4.36
CA ALA A 53 5.59 6.58 -5.65
C ALA A 53 6.40 5.97 -6.81
N HIS A 54 7.73 5.87 -6.66
CA HIS A 54 8.59 5.22 -7.65
C HIS A 54 8.30 3.71 -7.76
N LEU A 55 8.10 3.03 -6.63
CA LEU A 55 7.75 1.61 -6.59
C LEU A 55 6.38 1.36 -7.21
N SER A 56 5.40 2.22 -6.94
CA SER A 56 4.07 2.19 -7.58
C SER A 56 4.18 2.26 -9.10
N HIS A 57 5.02 3.16 -9.63
CA HIS A 57 5.27 3.24 -11.07
C HIS A 57 5.87 1.96 -11.65
N HIS A 58 6.86 1.35 -10.99
CA HIS A 58 7.49 0.11 -11.45
C HIS A 58 6.51 -1.07 -11.42
N ILE A 59 5.78 -1.24 -10.31
CA ILE A 59 4.76 -2.28 -10.15
C ILE A 59 3.64 -2.10 -11.16
N GLY A 60 3.13 -0.88 -11.37
CA GLY A 60 2.04 -0.62 -12.31
C GLY A 60 2.37 -1.01 -13.76
N ARG A 61 3.66 -0.99 -14.13
CA ARG A 61 4.13 -1.39 -15.47
C ARG A 61 4.22 -2.90 -15.65
N THR A 62 4.53 -3.67 -14.60
CA THR A 62 4.77 -5.12 -14.69
C THR A 62 3.66 -5.98 -14.07
N HIS A 63 2.93 -5.44 -13.10
CA HIS A 63 1.85 -6.08 -12.36
C HIS A 63 0.63 -5.14 -12.26
N PRO A 64 -0.04 -4.82 -13.37
CA PRO A 64 -1.11 -3.82 -13.41
C PRO A 64 -2.34 -4.15 -12.55
N ARG A 65 -2.48 -5.42 -12.08
CA ARG A 65 -3.55 -5.84 -11.16
C ARG A 65 -3.23 -5.59 -9.70
N THR A 66 -1.96 -5.36 -9.35
CA THR A 66 -1.52 -5.08 -7.98
C THR A 66 -1.81 -3.62 -7.65
N ARG A 67 -2.66 -3.38 -6.65
CA ARG A 67 -2.90 -2.02 -6.17
C ARG A 67 -1.79 -1.58 -5.23
N THR A 68 -1.27 -0.38 -5.43
CA THR A 68 -0.16 0.16 -4.65
C THR A 68 -0.63 1.37 -3.87
N TYR A 69 -0.17 1.49 -2.63
CA TYR A 69 -0.49 2.60 -1.75
C TYR A 69 0.77 3.03 -1.00
N THR A 70 0.94 4.33 -0.79
CA THR A 70 2.02 4.86 0.05
C THR A 70 1.40 5.51 1.28
N LEU A 71 1.90 5.14 2.45
CA LEU A 71 1.61 5.80 3.72
C LEU A 71 2.86 6.57 4.12
N GLY A 72 2.74 7.88 4.21
CA GLY A 72 3.84 8.77 4.57
C GLY A 72 3.32 10.11 5.05
N LEU A 73 4.21 11.08 5.14
CA LEU A 73 3.94 12.42 5.59
C LEU A 73 3.34 13.28 4.46
N PRO A 74 2.56 14.34 4.79
CA PRO A 74 2.02 15.25 3.80
C PRO A 74 3.13 16.16 3.21
N PRO A 75 2.95 16.68 1.98
CA PRO A 75 3.86 17.66 1.38
C PRO A 75 3.61 19.07 1.96
N ALA A 76 3.71 19.21 3.28
CA ALA A 76 3.41 20.44 4.00
C ALA A 76 4.37 20.64 5.18
N TYR A 77 4.38 21.85 5.73
CA TYR A 77 5.12 22.13 6.96
C TYR A 77 4.54 21.31 8.12
N ILE A 78 5.41 20.59 8.82
CA ILE A 78 5.08 19.84 10.03
C ILE A 78 5.65 20.61 11.23
N PRO A 79 4.80 21.06 12.18
CA PRO A 79 5.29 21.71 13.39
C PRO A 79 6.28 20.82 14.15
N HIS A 80 7.27 21.46 14.77
CA HIS A 80 8.27 20.75 15.55
C HIS A 80 7.62 19.91 16.66
N ALA A 81 7.95 18.63 16.69
CA ALA A 81 7.56 17.68 17.72
C ALA A 81 8.56 16.51 17.72
N SER A 82 8.44 15.59 18.68
CA SER A 82 9.19 14.34 18.61
C SER A 82 8.78 13.53 17.39
N ARG A 83 9.71 12.74 16.85
CA ARG A 83 9.45 11.85 15.71
C ARG A 83 8.23 10.96 15.94
N ASP A 84 8.15 10.31 17.09
CA ASP A 84 7.03 9.43 17.43
C ASP A 84 5.69 10.16 17.45
N HIS A 85 5.68 11.42 17.92
CA HIS A 85 4.48 12.23 17.91
C HIS A 85 4.06 12.62 16.48
N ILE A 86 5.01 12.96 15.62
CA ILE A 86 4.76 13.25 14.20
C ILE A 86 4.17 12.01 13.51
N LEU A 87 4.82 10.86 13.62
CA LEU A 87 4.36 9.62 13.00
C LEU A 87 2.99 9.19 13.51
N SER A 88 2.77 9.27 14.83
CA SER A 88 1.48 8.94 15.45
C SER A 88 0.35 9.83 14.93
N SER A 89 0.58 11.14 14.88
CA SER A 89 -0.40 12.12 14.40
C SER A 89 -0.76 11.95 12.92
N HIS A 90 0.10 11.28 12.14
CA HIS A 90 -0.12 11.00 10.71
C HIS A 90 -0.48 9.53 10.44
N GLY A 91 -0.83 8.75 11.46
CA GLY A 91 -1.30 7.37 11.29
C GLY A 91 -0.19 6.37 10.90
N LEU A 92 1.07 6.71 11.11
CA LEU A 92 2.24 5.87 10.82
C LEU A 92 2.64 5.03 12.04
N THR A 93 1.64 4.42 12.69
CA THR A 93 1.82 3.49 13.81
C THR A 93 1.38 2.09 13.40
N GLY A 94 1.90 1.05 14.06
CA GLY A 94 1.48 -0.33 13.81
C GLY A 94 -0.05 -0.51 13.80
N PRO A 95 -0.78 -0.07 14.84
CA PRO A 95 -2.24 -0.14 14.88
C PRO A 95 -2.94 0.61 13.75
N ALA A 96 -2.49 1.82 13.41
CA ALA A 96 -3.09 2.63 12.36
C ALA A 96 -2.82 2.06 10.96
N ILE A 97 -1.59 1.61 10.70
CA ILE A 97 -1.20 0.92 9.45
C ILE A 97 -2.06 -0.32 9.26
N ARG A 98 -2.27 -1.15 10.29
CA ARG A 98 -3.17 -2.31 10.20
C ARG A 98 -4.60 -1.89 9.82
N ILE A 99 -5.18 -0.89 10.49
CA ILE A 99 -6.54 -0.40 10.15
C ILE A 99 -6.60 0.03 8.69
N ARG A 100 -5.59 0.78 8.23
CA ARG A 100 -5.51 1.24 6.86
C ARG A 100 -5.42 0.08 5.87
N CYS A 101 -4.54 -0.89 6.10
CA CYS A 101 -4.43 -2.09 5.24
C CYS A 101 -5.75 -2.86 5.13
N LYS A 102 -6.47 -3.06 6.24
CA LYS A 102 -7.80 -3.72 6.23
C LYS A 102 -8.81 -2.94 5.40
N SER A 103 -8.89 -1.63 5.61
CA SER A 103 -9.80 -0.76 4.85
C SER A 103 -9.52 -0.84 3.35
N LEU A 104 -8.24 -0.84 2.95
CA LEU A 104 -7.83 -0.96 1.55
C LEU A 104 -8.17 -2.33 0.95
N LEU A 105 -7.99 -3.42 1.72
CA LEU A 105 -8.38 -4.77 1.30
C LEU A 105 -9.89 -4.92 1.14
N ASN A 106 -10.68 -4.34 2.04
CA ASN A 106 -12.14 -4.39 1.95
C ASN A 106 -12.66 -3.61 0.75
N ALA A 107 -12.13 -2.40 0.53
CA ALA A 107 -12.47 -1.59 -0.64
C ALA A 107 -12.14 -2.30 -1.97
N LEU A 108 -11.17 -3.21 -1.97
CA LEU A 108 -10.86 -4.06 -3.12
C LEU A 108 -11.89 -5.17 -3.39
N HIS A 109 -12.63 -5.60 -2.37
CA HIS A 109 -13.68 -6.62 -2.50
C HIS A 109 -15.01 -6.03 -2.95
N GLU A 110 -15.24 -4.74 -2.67
CA GLU A 110 -16.49 -4.04 -2.99
C GLU A 110 -16.56 -3.56 -4.45
N VAL A 111 -15.46 -3.57 -5.21
CA VAL A 111 -15.47 -3.23 -6.64
C VAL A 111 -15.86 -4.47 -7.46
N PRO A 112 -17.00 -4.45 -8.19
CA PRO A 112 -17.42 -5.56 -9.05
C PRO A 112 -16.36 -5.87 -10.11
N GLY A 113 -16.23 -7.15 -10.48
CA GLY A 113 -15.32 -7.55 -11.57
C GLY A 113 -15.76 -6.95 -12.90
N PRO A 114 -14.89 -6.91 -13.92
CA PRO A 114 -15.25 -6.46 -15.27
C PRO A 114 -16.34 -7.33 -15.94
N GLU A 115 -16.74 -8.44 -15.32
CA GLU A 115 -17.78 -9.37 -15.81
C GLU A 115 -19.19 -9.05 -15.28
N ASP A 116 -19.35 -8.09 -14.36
CA ASP A 116 -20.66 -7.73 -13.78
C ASP A 116 -21.41 -6.64 -14.58
N HIS A 117 -21.04 -6.40 -15.84
CA HIS A 117 -21.92 -5.67 -16.75
C HIS A 117 -23.02 -6.62 -17.22
N PRO A 118 -24.31 -6.34 -16.92
CA PRO A 118 -25.39 -7.10 -17.52
C PRO A 118 -25.23 -6.98 -19.02
N ASP A 119 -25.14 -8.13 -19.68
CA ASP A 119 -25.13 -8.30 -21.12
C ASP A 119 -26.09 -7.27 -21.73
N SER A 120 -25.55 -6.34 -22.53
CA SER A 120 -26.37 -5.39 -23.28
C SER A 120 -27.06 -6.17 -24.39
N GLY A 121 -28.04 -6.98 -23.99
CA GLY A 121 -29.04 -7.56 -24.85
C GLY A 121 -29.92 -6.44 -25.35
N ASP A 122 -29.47 -5.77 -26.39
CA ASP A 122 -30.36 -5.15 -27.35
C ASP A 122 -29.84 -5.50 -28.74
N SER A 123 -30.47 -6.55 -29.27
CA SER A 123 -30.55 -6.78 -30.70
C SER A 123 -31.36 -5.66 -31.33
N TYR A 124 -30.78 -4.93 -32.29
CA TYR A 124 -31.49 -4.34 -33.44
C TYR A 124 -30.55 -4.24 -34.64
#